data_AF-A0A958KCJ7-F1
#
_entry.id   AF-A0A958KCJ7-F1
#
_cell.length_a   1.000
_cell.length_b   1.000
_cell.length_c   1.000
_cell.angle_alpha   90.00
_cell.angle_beta   90.00
_cell.angle_gamma   90.00
#
_symmetry.space_group_name_H-M   'P 1'
#
loop_
_entity.id
_entity.type
_entity.pdbx_description
1 polymer ?
#
loop_
_entity_poly.entity_id
_entity_poly.type
_entity_poly.pdbx_seq_one_letter_code
_entity_poly.pdbx_strand_id
1 'polypeptide(L)' 'MGVRRFIRYHRGRHPREMGAIEISAFLSELAMKKQVSAATQNQALNALVFLYKHVLDVAI' A
#
# COMPACT_ATOMS: atom_id res chain seq x y z
N MET A 1 -5.78 2.63 7.86
CA MET A 1 -4.85 3.29 6.91
C MET A 1 -4.21 2.32 5.89
N GLY A 2 -4.49 1.02 5.90
CA GLY A 2 -3.82 0.04 5.03
C GLY A 2 -4.53 -0.25 3.69
N VAL A 3 -4.70 -1.54 3.38
CA VAL A 3 -5.13 -2.07 2.06
C VAL A 3 -6.35 -1.38 1.44
N ARG A 4 -7.43 -1.14 2.20
CA ARG A 4 -8.63 -0.44 1.66
C ARG A 4 -8.31 0.95 1.12
N ARG A 5 -7.37 1.67 1.74
CA ARG A 5 -6.96 3.01 1.30
C ARG A 5 -6.05 2.94 0.08
N PHE A 6 -5.18 1.94 0.03
CA PHE A 6 -4.36 1.62 -1.15
C PHE A 6 -5.23 1.32 -2.37
N ILE A 7 -6.25 0.45 -2.24
CA ILE A 7 -7.19 0.14 -3.33
C ILE A 7 -7.94 1.40 -3.77
N ARG A 8 -8.40 2.23 -2.82
CA ARG A 8 -9.12 3.47 -3.14
C ARG A 8 -8.21 4.50 -3.85
N TYR A 9 -6.96 4.63 -3.42
CA TYR A 9 -5.98 5.50 -4.05
C TYR A 9 -5.76 5.12 -5.52
N HIS A 10 -5.73 3.81 -5.81
CA HIS A 10 -5.63 3.27 -7.15
C HIS A 10 -6.98 3.00 -7.83
N ARG A 11 -8.04 3.74 -7.43
CA ARG A 11 -9.37 3.74 -8.07
C ARG A 11 -10.02 2.35 -8.22
N GLY A 12 -9.77 1.46 -7.27
CA GLY A 12 -10.36 0.12 -7.27
C GLY A 12 -9.61 -0.92 -8.11
N ARG A 13 -8.43 -0.58 -8.68
CA ARG A 13 -7.56 -1.57 -9.35
C ARG A 13 -7.26 -2.73 -8.41
N HIS A 14 -7.23 -3.94 -8.96
CA HIS A 14 -7.02 -5.13 -8.15
C HIS A 14 -5.55 -5.21 -7.70
N PRO A 15 -5.25 -5.48 -6.41
CA PRO A 15 -3.86 -5.55 -5.91
C PRO A 15 -2.94 -6.51 -6.65
N ARG A 16 -3.46 -7.57 -7.28
CA ARG A 16 -2.64 -8.46 -8.14
C ARG A 16 -2.11 -7.82 -9.42
N GLU A 17 -2.73 -6.73 -9.86
CA GLU A 17 -2.34 -6.00 -11.07
C GLU A 17 -1.43 -4.81 -10.75
N MET A 18 -0.95 -4.74 -9.50
CA MET A 18 -0.16 -3.65 -8.95
C MET A 18 1.08 -4.24 -8.27
N GLY A 19 2.14 -3.46 -8.17
CA GLY A 19 3.40 -3.91 -7.59
C GLY A 19 4.16 -2.82 -6.86
N ALA A 20 5.48 -2.95 -6.81
CA ALA A 20 6.36 -2.04 -6.09
C ALA A 20 6.19 -0.56 -6.48
N ILE A 21 5.86 -0.28 -7.75
CA ILE A 21 5.63 1.07 -8.26
C ILE A 21 4.40 1.70 -7.58
N GLU A 22 3.26 1.00 -7.60
CA GLU A 22 2.03 1.47 -6.98
C GLU A 22 2.13 1.57 -5.45
N ILE A 23 2.87 0.66 -4.84
CA ILE A 23 3.14 0.68 -3.39
C ILE A 23 3.94 1.92 -3.03
N SER A 24 5.04 2.18 -3.75
CA SER A 24 5.88 3.36 -3.54
C SER A 24 5.08 4.66 -3.72
N ALA A 25 4.32 4.76 -4.80
CA ALA A 25 3.49 5.93 -5.08
C ALA A 25 2.45 6.20 -3.96
N PHE A 26 1.84 5.15 -3.42
CA PHE A 26 0.89 5.28 -2.32
C PHE A 26 1.57 5.71 -1.01
N LEU A 27 2.72 5.12 -0.66
CA LEU A 27 3.45 5.48 0.55
C LEU A 27 4.00 6.91 0.49
N SER A 28 4.46 7.35 -0.69
CA SER A 28 4.85 8.75 -0.92
C SER A 28 3.67 9.72 -0.77
N GLU A 29 2.46 9.35 -1.22
CA GLU A 29 1.26 10.18 -0.99
C GLU A 29 0.93 10.31 0.49
N LEU A 30 1.04 9.22 1.25
CA LEU A 30 0.82 9.24 2.68
C LEU A 30 1.82 10.17 3.39
N ALA A 31 3.11 10.10 3.04
CA ALA A 31 4.14 10.93 3.62
C ALA A 31 3.97 12.42 3.27
N MET A 32 3.75 12.73 1.98
CA MET A 32 3.75 14.12 1.51
C MET A 32 2.41 14.83 1.68
N LYS A 33 1.30 14.20 1.24
CA LYS A 33 -0.02 14.85 1.18
C LYS A 33 -0.84 14.65 2.45
N LYS A 34 -0.66 13.52 3.13
CA LYS A 34 -1.38 13.22 4.36
C LYS A 34 -0.56 13.53 5.62
N GLN A 35 0.72 13.90 5.48
CA GLN A 35 1.62 14.26 6.58
C GLN A 35 1.56 13.24 7.73
N VAL A 36 1.47 11.95 7.39
CA VAL A 36 1.35 10.90 8.39
C VAL A 36 2.69 10.64 9.06
N SER A 37 2.67 10.18 10.31
CA SER A 37 3.89 9.78 11.01
C SER A 37 4.58 8.60 10.32
N ALA A 38 5.90 8.49 10.50
CA ALA A 38 6.68 7.36 10.01
C ALA A 38 6.10 6.00 10.49
N ALA A 39 5.60 5.94 11.73
CA ALA A 39 4.93 4.75 12.27
C ALA A 39 3.67 4.39 11.47
N THR A 40 2.89 5.38 11.03
CA THR A 40 1.69 5.16 10.21
C THR A 40 2.06 4.67 8.81
N GLN A 41 3.14 5.20 8.23
CA GLN A 41 3.65 4.73 6.94
C GLN A 41 4.15 3.29 7.03
N ASN A 42 4.89 2.95 8.09
CA ASN A 42 5.36 1.58 8.34
C ASN A 42 4.19 0.61 8.54
N GLN A 43 3.14 1.03 9.24
CA GLN A 43 1.94 0.20 9.39
C GLN A 43 1.23 -0.04 8.06
N ALA A 44 1.20 0.95 7.17
CA ALA A 44 0.65 0.80 5.82
C ALA A 44 1.52 -0.14 4.97
N LEU A 45 2.84 0.00 5.02
CA LEU A 45 3.79 -0.89 4.33
C LEU A 45 3.64 -2.34 4.78
N ASN A 46 3.67 -2.59 6.10
CA ASN A 46 3.54 -3.94 6.65
C ASN A 46 2.21 -4.59 6.27
N ALA A 47 1.12 -3.82 6.23
CA ALA A 47 -0.18 -4.32 5.78
C ALA A 47 -0.17 -4.72 4.29
N LEU A 48 0.57 -3.99 3.45
CA LEU A 48 0.73 -4.33 2.03
C LEU A 48 1.60 -5.57 1.87
N VAL A 49 2.76 -5.64 2.53
CA VAL A 49 3.62 -6.83 2.50
C VAL A 49 2.84 -8.08 2.94
N PHE A 50 2.05 -7.97 4.02
CA PHE A 50 1.19 -9.08 4.47
C PHE A 50 0.17 -9.49 3.40
N LEU A 51 -0.52 -8.53 2.77
CA LEU A 51 -1.49 -8.80 1.72
C LEU A 51 -0.86 -9.59 0.56
N TYR A 52 0.25 -9.11 0.01
CA TYR A 52 0.85 -9.76 -1.14
C TYR A 52 1.42 -11.13 -0.78
N LYS A 53 2.13 -11.24 0.35
CA LYS A 53 2.77 -12.48 0.77
C LYS A 53 1.78 -13.57 1.20
N HIS A 54 0.75 -13.21 1.96
CA HIS A 54 -0.09 -14.21 2.64
C HIS A 54 -1.50 -14.34 2.06
N VAL A 55 -1.99 -13.34 1.32
CA VAL A 55 -3.36 -13.38 0.76
C VAL A 55 -3.32 -13.61 -0.75
N LEU A 56 -2.42 -12.93 -1.46
CA LEU A 56 -2.35 -13.01 -2.92
C LEU A 56 -1.39 -14.08 -3.41
N ASP A 57 -0.47 -14.53 -2.55
CA ASP A 57 0.65 -15.42 -2.84
C ASP A 57 1.52 -14.89 -3.99
N VAL A 58 1.89 -13.60 -3.88
CA VAL A 58 2.70 -12.89 -4.86
C VAL A 58 3.95 -12.36 -4.18
N ALA A 59 5.11 -12.60 -4.80
CA ALA A 59 6.36 -11.97 -4.42
C ALA A 59 6.43 -10.55 -5.00
N ILE A 60 6.60 -9.56 -4.12
CA ILE A 60 6.83 -8.14 -4.43
C ILE A 60 8.05 -7.63 -3.70
#